data_AF-A0A7V3ST10-F1
#
_entry.id   AF-A0A7V3ST10-F1
#
_cell.length_a   1.000
_cell.length_b   1.000
_cell.length_c   1.000
_cell.angle_alpha   90.00
_cell.angle_beta   90.00
_cell.angle_gamma   90.00
#
_symmetry.space_group_name_H-M   'P 1'
#
loop_
_entity.id
_entity.type
_entity.pdbx_description
1 polymer ?
#
loop_
_entity_poly.entity_id
_entity_poly.type
_entity_poly.pdbx_seq_one_letter_code
_entity_poly.pdbx_strand_id
1 'polypeptide(L)'
;ANRHGHNWKITVYCRGEKLNSLGILVDFRDIKKAVSFFDHKYLNDLFPEDENPTAENLARRICESITYCYKVKVIEQEGSICEYVKD
;
A
#
# COMPACT_ATOMS: atom_id res chain seq x y z
N ALA A 1 -19.70 14.67 0.47
CA ALA A 1 -18.75 14.28 1.53
C ALA A 1 -17.88 15.49 1.89
N ASN A 2 -17.59 15.71 3.17
CA ASN A 2 -16.64 16.75 3.59
C ASN A 2 -15.20 16.24 3.45
N ARG A 3 -14.26 17.14 3.13
CA ARG A 3 -12.82 16.80 3.06
C ARG A 3 -12.33 16.44 4.46
N HIS A 4 -11.63 15.32 4.55
CA HIS A 4 -11.00 14.83 5.78
C HIS A 4 -9.80 13.95 5.40
N GLY A 5 -9.08 13.47 6.41
CA GLY A 5 -7.97 12.55 6.25
C GLY A 5 -7.77 11.73 7.53
N HIS A 6 -6.88 10.75 7.47
CA HIS A 6 -6.59 9.86 8.61
C HIS A 6 -5.09 9.62 8.73
N ASN A 7 -4.69 9.01 9.85
CA ASN A 7 -3.34 8.47 10.02
C ASN A 7 -3.38 6.97 9.71
N TRP A 8 -3.13 6.63 8.45
CA TRP A 8 -3.30 5.28 7.95
C TRP A 8 -2.14 4.41 8.42
N LYS A 9 -2.43 3.22 8.95
CA LYS A 9 -1.40 2.20 9.21
C LYS A 9 -1.41 1.18 8.09
N ILE A 10 -0.27 1.02 7.43
CA ILE A 10 -0.10 0.13 6.29
C ILE A 10 0.83 -1.02 6.68
N THR A 11 0.41 -2.25 6.45
CA THR A 11 1.28 -3.44 6.54
C THR A 11 1.40 -4.09 5.18
N VAL A 12 2.64 -4.24 4.71
CA VAL A 12 2.96 -4.86 3.42
C VAL A 12 3.47 -6.28 3.66
N TYR A 13 2.89 -7.24 2.97
CA TYR A 13 3.29 -8.65 3.03
C TYR A 13 3.93 -9.04 1.70
N CYS A 14 5.16 -9.54 1.77
CA CYS A 14 5.89 -10.06 0.60
C CYS A 14 6.15 -11.56 0.75
N ARG A 15 6.13 -12.28 -0.37
CA ARG A 15 6.37 -13.73 -0.44
C ARG A 15 7.12 -14.09 -1.72
N GLY A 16 8.07 -15.02 -1.62
CA GLY A 16 8.74 -15.61 -2.78
C GLY A 16 9.49 -16.88 -2.38
N GLU A 17 9.81 -17.71 -3.37
CA GLU A 17 10.45 -19.02 -3.16
C GLU A 17 11.98 -18.94 -3.03
N LYS A 18 12.58 -17.84 -3.51
CA LYS A 18 14.04 -17.66 -3.56
C LYS A 18 14.41 -16.27 -3.11
N LEU A 19 15.59 -16.17 -2.52
CA LEU A 19 16.23 -14.90 -2.20
C LEU A 19 17.13 -14.49 -3.37
N ASN A 20 17.37 -13.19 -3.52
CA ASN A 20 18.32 -12.68 -4.51
C ASN A 20 19.78 -12.95 -4.04
N SER A 21 20.77 -12.49 -4.83
CA SER A 21 22.20 -12.69 -4.53
C SER A 21 22.66 -12.05 -3.21
N LEU A 22 21.88 -11.12 -2.64
CA LEU A 22 22.15 -10.50 -1.35
C LEU A 22 21.48 -11.24 -0.18
N GLY A 23 20.78 -12.34 -0.44
CA GLY A 23 20.06 -13.10 0.59
C GLY A 23 18.80 -12.41 1.10
N ILE A 24 18.19 -11.52 0.31
CA ILE A 24 16.91 -10.87 0.65
C ILE A 24 15.87 -11.13 -0.43
N LEU A 25 14.59 -11.07 -0.06
CA LEU A 25 13.49 -11.16 -1.02
C LEU A 25 13.22 -9.82 -1.70
N VAL A 26 13.09 -8.77 -0.89
CA VAL A 26 12.82 -7.40 -1.32
C VAL A 26 13.55 -6.44 -0.37
N ASP A 27 14.01 -5.31 -0.90
CA ASP A 27 14.62 -4.27 -0.09
C ASP A 27 13.53 -3.46 0.63
N PHE A 28 13.67 -3.25 1.94
CA PHE A 28 12.72 -2.43 2.70
C PHE A 28 12.69 -0.96 2.24
N ARG A 29 13.73 -0.46 1.58
CA ARG A 29 13.75 0.88 0.97
C ARG A 29 12.73 1.01 -0.16
N ASP A 30 12.53 -0.06 -0.95
CA ASP A 30 11.55 -0.06 -2.04
C ASP A 30 10.13 -0.04 -1.48
N ILE A 31 9.87 -0.85 -0.44
CA ILE A 31 8.60 -0.83 0.30
C ILE A 31 8.35 0.57 0.89
N LYS A 32 9.36 1.16 1.55
CA LYS A 32 9.23 2.48 2.15
C LYS A 32 8.92 3.55 1.11
N LYS A 33 9.62 3.51 -0.04
CA LYS A 33 9.39 4.45 -1.15
C LYS A 33 7.96 4.37 -1.66
N ALA A 34 7.45 3.15 -1.90
CA ALA A 34 6.09 2.92 -2.37
C ALA A 34 5.02 3.46 -1.39
N VAL A 35 5.17 3.20 -0.09
CA VAL A 35 4.22 3.70 0.92
C VAL A 35 4.34 5.22 1.11
N SER A 36 5.57 5.75 1.19
CA SER A 36 5.83 7.18 1.39
C SER A 36 5.35 8.06 0.23
N PHE A 37 5.11 7.48 -0.95
CA PHE A 37 4.54 8.22 -2.08
C PHE A 37 3.18 8.85 -1.73
N PHE A 38 2.42 8.24 -0.80
CA PHE A 38 1.10 8.70 -0.38
C PHE A 38 1.13 9.54 0.92
N ASP A 39 2.27 9.58 1.61
CA ASP A 39 2.39 10.25 2.90
C ASP A 39 2.33 11.78 2.76
N HIS A 40 1.60 12.45 3.65
CA HIS A 40 1.39 13.91 3.64
C HIS A 40 0.88 14.49 2.30
N LYS A 41 0.09 13.71 1.54
CA LYS A 41 -0.49 14.16 0.27
C LYS A 41 -2.01 14.13 0.28
N TYR A 42 -2.60 14.95 -0.59
CA TYR A 42 -4.02 14.88 -0.88
C TYR A 42 -4.27 13.74 -1.87
N LEU A 43 -4.85 12.63 -1.40
CA LEU A 43 -4.98 11.41 -2.21
C LEU A 43 -5.77 11.63 -3.49
N ASN A 44 -6.80 12.48 -3.50
CA ASN A 44 -7.57 12.76 -4.71
C ASN A 44 -6.71 13.28 -5.89
N ASP A 45 -5.58 13.91 -5.63
CA ASP A 45 -4.66 14.40 -6.69
C ASP A 45 -3.72 13.30 -7.23
N LEU A 46 -3.65 12.15 -6.54
CA LEU A 46 -2.76 11.04 -6.89
C LEU A 46 -3.47 9.92 -7.63
N PHE A 47 -4.80 9.91 -7.59
CA PHE A 47 -5.64 8.88 -8.20
C PHE A 47 -6.20 9.38 -9.54
N PRO A 48 -6.33 8.49 -10.54
CA PRO A 48 -7.05 8.81 -11.76
C PRO A 48 -8.47 9.34 -11.49
N GLU A 49 -9.02 10.15 -12.40
CA GLU A 49 -10.36 10.74 -12.22
C GLU A 49 -11.48 9.70 -12.10
N ASP A 50 -11.28 8.51 -12.66
CA ASP A 50 -12.20 7.37 -12.63
C ASP A 50 -11.99 6.44 -11.41
N GLU A 51 -11.07 6.75 -10.50
CA GLU A 51 -10.77 5.94 -9.33
C GLU A 51 -10.84 6.73 -8.01
N ASN A 52 -11.64 6.21 -7.06
CA ASN A 52 -11.75 6.83 -5.73
C ASN A 52 -10.54 6.46 -4.84
N PRO A 53 -10.02 7.40 -4.02
CA PRO A 53 -8.91 7.13 -3.09
C PRO A 53 -9.36 6.40 -1.82
N THR A 54 -9.98 5.22 -1.98
CA THR A 54 -10.46 4.41 -0.85
C THR A 54 -9.35 3.56 -0.23
N ALA A 55 -9.62 2.94 0.92
CA ALA A 55 -8.70 2.01 1.57
C ALA A 55 -8.30 0.83 0.66
N GLU A 56 -9.27 0.29 -0.07
CA GLU A 56 -9.11 -0.80 -1.03
C GLU A 56 -8.19 -0.40 -2.18
N ASN A 57 -8.46 0.76 -2.82
CA ASN A 57 -7.68 1.20 -3.98
C ASN A 57 -6.27 1.62 -3.57
N LEU A 58 -6.09 2.21 -2.39
CA LEU A 58 -4.75 2.44 -1.84
C LEU A 58 -4.00 1.13 -1.61
N ALA A 59 -4.64 0.14 -0.98
CA ALA A 59 -4.05 -1.17 -0.72
C ALA A 59 -3.60 -1.85 -2.03
N ARG A 60 -4.47 -1.85 -3.05
CA ARG A 60 -4.21 -2.37 -4.38
C ARG A 60 -3.00 -1.71 -5.03
N ARG A 61 -2.97 -0.37 -5.09
CA ARG A 61 -1.88 0.38 -5.74
C ARG A 61 -0.54 0.19 -5.04
N ILE A 62 -0.53 0.15 -3.70
CA ILE A 62 0.69 -0.17 -2.95
C ILE A 62 1.16 -1.59 -3.29
N CYS A 63 0.25 -2.57 -3.29
CA CYS A 63 0.57 -3.97 -3.59
C CYS A 63 1.16 -4.13 -4.99
N GLU A 64 0.59 -3.46 -6.00
CA GLU A 64 1.05 -3.52 -7.38
C GLU A 64 2.40 -2.85 -7.60
N SER A 65 2.77 -1.88 -6.75
CA SER A 65 4.02 -1.12 -6.88
C SER A 65 5.25 -1.81 -6.27
N ILE A 66 5.07 -2.90 -5.52
CA ILE A 66 6.15 -3.57 -4.77
C ILE A 66 6.33 -5.00 -5.29
N THR A 67 7.52 -5.32 -5.78
CA THR A 67 7.87 -6.69 -6.21
C THR A 67 7.72 -7.68 -5.05
N TYR A 68 7.19 -8.87 -5.36
CA TYR A 68 6.89 -9.94 -4.39
C TYR A 68 5.80 -9.62 -3.36
N CYS A 69 5.18 -8.43 -3.41
CA CYS A 69 4.04 -8.12 -2.56
C CYS A 69 2.80 -8.89 -3.05
N TYR A 70 2.17 -9.62 -2.13
CA TYR A 70 0.94 -10.37 -2.40
C TYR A 70 -0.23 -9.93 -1.52
N LYS A 71 0.04 -9.15 -0.46
CA LYS A 71 -1.02 -8.61 0.39
C LYS A 71 -0.63 -7.26 0.97
N VAL A 72 -1.58 -6.35 1.02
CA VAL A 72 -1.47 -5.08 1.76
C VAL A 72 -2.67 -4.95 2.68
N LYS A 73 -2.39 -4.69 3.95
CA LYS A 73 -3.40 -4.38 4.97
C LYS A 73 -3.38 -2.89 5.26
N VAL A 74 -4.55 -2.27 5.24
CA VAL A 74 -4.77 -0.86 5.54
C VAL A 74 -5.66 -0.74 6.77
N ILE A 75 -5.25 0.09 7.71
CA ILE A 75 -6.05 0.47 8.89
C ILE A 75 -6.23 1.99 8.82
N GLU A 76 -7.46 2.42 8.51
CA GLU A 76 -7.81 3.84 8.38
C GLU A 76 -7.99 4.48 9.76
N GLN A 77 -8.71 3.79 10.64
CA GLN A 77 -8.92 4.10 12.04
C GLN A 77 -9.09 2.80 12.82
N GLU A 78 -9.11 2.87 14.16
CA GLU A 78 -9.29 1.67 14.99
C GLU A 78 -10.60 0.93 14.63
N GLY A 79 -10.49 -0.39 14.38
CA GLY A 79 -11.61 -1.24 13.95
C GLY A 79 -11.98 -1.14 12.46
N SER A 80 -11.42 -0.20 11.69
CA SER A 80 -11.65 -0.08 10.24
C SER A 80 -10.45 -0.61 9.45
N ILE A 81 -10.57 -1.83 8.95
CA ILE A 81 -9.49 -2.58 8.30
C ILE A 81 -9.92 -3.02 6.90
N CYS A 82 -9.02 -2.84 5.94
CA CYS A 82 -9.11 -3.40 4.60
C CYS A 82 -7.87 -4.24 4.29
N GLU A 83 -8.04 -5.36 3.57
CA GLU A 83 -6.93 -6.14 3.03
C GLU A 83 -7.12 -6.37 1.53
N TYR A 84 -6.14 -5.98 0.73
CA TYR A 84 -6.05 -6.38 -0.67
C TYR A 84 -5.09 -7.55 -0.79
N VAL A 85 -5.54 -8.64 -1.41
CA VAL A 85 -4.74 -9.85 -1.68
C VAL A 85 -4.66 -10.04 -3.19
N LYS A 86 -3.43 -10.16 -3.69
CA LYS A 86 -3.13 -10.46 -5.09
C LYS A 86 -2.96 -11.97 -5.24
N ASP A 87 -3.67 -12.55 -6.21
CA ASP A 87 -3.52 -13.95 -6.62
C ASP A 87 -2.12 -14.26 -7.17
#